data_AF-A0A7W0M4L1-F1
#
_entry.id   AF-A0A7W0M4L1-F1
#
_cell.length_a   1.000
_cell.length_b   1.000
_cell.length_c   1.000
_cell.angle_alpha   90.00
_cell.angle_beta   90.00
_cell.angle_gamma   90.00
#
_symmetry.space_group_name_H-M   'P 1'
#
loop_
_entity.id
_entity.type
_entity.pdbx_description
1 polymer ?
#
loop_
_entity_poly.entity_id
_entity_poly.type
_entity_poly.pdbx_seq_one_letter_code
_entity_poly.pdbx_strand_id
1 'polypeptide(L)' 'DELARVVDASWDPPVTVGVRLVSLLSDCLQHLGQAAYVRGLAERAG' A
#
# COMPACT_ATOMS: atom_id res chain seq x y z
N ASP A 1 -19.43 -2.25 10.78
CA ASP A 1 -20.16 -2.90 9.67
C ASP A 1 -19.44 -2.72 8.33
N GLU A 2 -19.32 -1.52 7.79
CA GLU A 2 -18.73 -1.33 6.43
C GLU A 2 -17.28 -1.80 6.29
N LEU A 3 -16.42 -1.54 7.29
CA LEU A 3 -15.01 -1.97 7.25
C LEU A 3 -14.84 -3.51 7.36
N ALA A 4 -15.82 -4.21 7.91
CA ALA A 4 -15.79 -5.66 8.08
C ALA A 4 -16.31 -6.41 6.84
N ARG A 5 -16.91 -5.70 5.88
CA ARG A 5 -17.42 -6.30 4.63
C ARG A 5 -16.27 -6.96 3.87
N VAL A 6 -16.44 -8.25 3.54
CA VAL A 6 -15.48 -9.00 2.71
C VAL A 6 -15.53 -8.47 1.28
N VAL A 7 -14.36 -8.14 0.72
CA VAL A 7 -14.20 -7.71 -0.67
C VAL A 7 -13.52 -8.75 -1.53
N ASP A 8 -12.78 -9.68 -0.91
CA ASP A 8 -12.06 -10.72 -1.62
C ASP A 8 -11.95 -11.97 -0.73
N ALA A 9 -12.62 -13.04 -1.16
CA ALA A 9 -12.73 -14.30 -0.44
C ALA A 9 -11.71 -15.35 -0.91
N SER A 10 -10.83 -15.04 -1.87
CA SER A 10 -9.80 -15.99 -2.32
C SER A 10 -8.57 -16.04 -1.40
N TRP A 11 -8.59 -15.30 -0.30
CA TRP A 11 -7.53 -15.23 0.71
C TRP A 11 -7.98 -15.86 2.03
N ASP A 12 -7.01 -16.34 2.82
CA ASP A 12 -7.24 -16.84 4.18
C ASP A 12 -6.32 -16.11 5.19
N PRO A 13 -6.87 -15.24 6.07
CA PRO A 13 -8.29 -14.89 6.16
C PRO A 13 -8.80 -14.04 4.97
N PRO A 14 -10.12 -14.07 4.67
CA PRO A 14 -10.71 -13.22 3.63
C PRO A 14 -10.41 -11.74 3.84
N VAL A 15 -10.12 -11.04 2.76
CA VAL A 15 -9.78 -9.62 2.83
C VAL A 15 -11.05 -8.79 2.96
N THR A 16 -11.11 -7.96 3.99
CA THR A 16 -12.19 -7.00 4.22
C THR A 16 -11.87 -5.63 3.63
N VAL A 17 -12.86 -4.74 3.56
CA VAL A 17 -12.66 -3.32 3.19
C VAL A 17 -11.56 -2.69 4.05
N GLY A 18 -11.58 -2.91 5.37
CA GLY A 18 -10.57 -2.37 6.28
C GLY A 18 -9.15 -2.86 5.95
N VAL A 19 -8.98 -4.16 5.71
CA VAL A 19 -7.69 -4.73 5.31
C VAL A 19 -7.23 -4.12 3.98
N ARG A 20 -8.12 -4.03 2.98
CA ARG A 20 -7.78 -3.48 1.66
C ARG A 20 -7.35 -2.00 1.75
N LEU A 21 -7.98 -1.19 2.59
CA LEU A 21 -7.60 0.21 2.79
C LEU A 21 -6.21 0.34 3.43
N VAL A 22 -5.90 -0.46 4.44
CA VAL A 22 -4.57 -0.48 5.06
C VAL A 22 -3.51 -0.94 4.05
N SER A 23 -3.81 -1.98 3.27
CA SER A 23 -2.91 -2.45 2.21
C SER A 23 -2.63 -1.37 1.16
N LEU A 24 -3.66 -0.65 0.70
CA LEU A 24 -3.49 0.47 -0.24
C LEU A 24 -2.60 1.57 0.31
N LEU A 25 -2.82 1.97 1.57
CA LEU A 25 -1.98 2.98 2.22
C LEU A 25 -0.52 2.51 2.32
N SER A 26 -0.30 1.25 2.70
CA SER A 26 1.05 0.67 2.79
C SER A 26 1.75 0.66 1.43
N ASP A 27 1.06 0.29 0.36
CA ASP A 27 1.60 0.25 -1.00
C ASP A 27 2.00 1.67 -1.47
N CYS A 28 1.11 2.64 -1.30
CA CYS A 28 1.40 4.05 -1.60
C CYS A 28 2.64 4.57 -0.86
N LEU A 29 2.78 4.26 0.43
CA LEU A 29 3.93 4.68 1.23
C LEU A 29 5.22 4.01 0.77
N GLN A 30 5.17 2.72 0.43
CA GLN A 30 6.32 2.00 -0.11
C GLN A 30 6.80 2.63 -1.43
N HIS A 31 5.87 2.91 -2.35
CA HIS A 31 6.17 3.57 -3.62
C HIS A 31 6.70 5.00 -3.43
N LEU A 32 6.13 5.76 -2.49
CA LEU A 32 6.62 7.10 -2.16
C LEU A 32 8.06 7.07 -1.63
N GLY A 33 8.37 6.11 -0.75
CA GLY A 33 9.72 5.91 -0.23
C GLY A 33 10.72 5.58 -1.35
N GLN A 34 10.35 4.69 -2.27
CA GLN A 34 11.16 4.35 -3.45
C GLN A 34 11.39 5.56 -4.35
N ALA A 35 10.33 6.33 -4.64
CA ALA A 35 10.42 7.53 -5.46
C ALA A 35 11.33 8.59 -4.82
N ALA A 36 11.20 8.81 -3.51
CA ALA A 36 12.06 9.72 -2.76
C ALA A 36 13.53 9.26 -2.76
N TYR A 37 13.78 7.96 -2.64
CA TYR A 37 15.12 7.39 -2.71
C TYR A 37 15.77 7.60 -4.08
N VAL A 38 15.05 7.29 -5.17
CA VAL A 38 15.52 7.51 -6.55
C VAL A 38 15.78 8.99 -6.81
N ARG A 39 14.87 9.88 -6.39
CA ARG A 39 15.07 11.33 -6.49
C ARG A 39 16.37 11.76 -5.81
N GLY A 40 16.60 11.32 -4.57
CA GLY A 40 17.80 11.67 -3.83
C GLY A 40 19.10 11.13 -4.48
N LEU A 41 19.06 9.99 -5.15
CA LEU A 41 20.20 9.51 -5.94
C LEU A 41 20.48 10.42 -7.15
N ALA A 42 19.45 10.82 -7.87
CA ALA A 42 19.58 11.71 -9.03
C ALA A 42 20.12 13.09 -8.63
N GLU A 43 19.63 13.66 -7.53
CA GLU A 43 20.10 14.94 -6.99
C GLU A 43 21.58 14.92 -6.58
N ARG A 44 22.12 13.76 -6.16
CA ARG A 44 23.55 13.61 -5.81
C ARG A 44 24.45 13.27 -6.99
N ALA A 45 23.88 12.83 -8.11
CA ALA A 45 24.62 12.42 -9.30
C ALA A 45 24.88 13.57 -10.28
N GLY A 46 24.09 14.64 -10.21
CA GLY A 46 24.33 15.92 -10.90
C GLY A 46 25.20 16.86 -10.07
#